data_AF-A0A2R8C7J9-F1
#
_entry.id   AF-A0A2R8C7J9-F1
#
_cell.length_a   1.000
_cell.length_b   1.000
_cell.length_c   1.000
_cell.angle_alpha   90.00
_cell.angle_beta   90.00
_cell.angle_gamma   90.00
#
_symmetry.space_group_name_H-M   'P 1'
#
loop_
_entity.id
_entity.type
_entity.pdbx_description
1 polymer ?
#
loop_
_entity_poly.entity_id
_entity_poly.type
_entity_poly.pdbx_seq_one_letter_code
_entity_poly.pdbx_strand_id
1 'polypeptide(L)'
;MDPSENLARRKWACHPEMARLLVALLTGAGHSGLMFTIEHEFDATVITLVDEGETPLQEDVTINSFAECVTLEQFDPRTDSVQKITLSPEQLRDLAAALDLPEGVYQLRLTPD
;
A
#
# COMPACT_ATOMS: atom_id res chain seq x y z
N MET A 1 24.15 -8.39 19.99
CA MET A 1 23.37 -7.96 18.82
C MET A 1 22.35 -9.05 18.54
N ASP A 2 21.08 -8.72 18.72
CA ASP A 2 19.96 -9.66 18.58
C ASP A 2 19.69 -9.95 17.09
N PRO A 3 19.66 -11.22 16.64
CA PRO A 3 19.33 -11.59 15.27
C PRO A 3 17.95 -11.10 14.79
N SER A 4 16.99 -10.93 15.71
CA SER A 4 15.63 -10.45 15.40
C SER A 4 15.62 -8.96 15.03
N GLU A 5 16.52 -8.17 15.62
CA GLU A 5 16.67 -6.74 15.33
C GLU A 5 17.22 -6.50 13.91
N ASN A 6 17.99 -7.45 13.37
CA ASN A 6 18.52 -7.41 12.00
C ASN A 6 17.44 -7.80 10.96
N LEU A 7 16.54 -8.71 11.31
CA LEU A 7 15.40 -9.09 10.44
C LEU A 7 14.36 -7.95 10.37
N ALA A 8 14.08 -7.27 11.48
CA ALA A 8 13.21 -6.10 11.49
C ALA A 8 13.79 -4.94 10.68
N ARG A 9 15.10 -4.69 10.75
CA ARG A 9 15.79 -3.68 9.92
C ARG A 9 15.88 -4.07 8.44
N ARG A 10 15.98 -5.36 8.11
CA ARG A 10 15.92 -5.87 6.73
C ARG A 10 14.51 -5.82 6.16
N LYS A 11 13.47 -6.09 6.95
CA LYS A 11 12.06 -5.90 6.56
C LYS A 11 11.77 -4.45 6.17
N TRP A 12 12.31 -3.47 6.92
CA TRP A 12 12.20 -2.04 6.57
C TRP A 12 12.94 -1.68 5.26
N ALA A 13 14.07 -2.32 4.98
CA ALA A 13 14.86 -2.06 3.78
C ALA A 13 14.26 -2.65 2.48
N CYS A 14 13.32 -3.59 2.58
CA CYS A 14 12.77 -4.30 1.42
C CYS A 14 11.60 -3.58 0.72
N HIS A 15 11.03 -2.49 1.25
CA HIS A 15 9.93 -1.81 0.56
C HIS A 15 9.84 -0.27 0.80
N PRO A 16 10.88 0.51 0.44
CA PRO A 16 10.80 1.98 0.50
C PRO A 16 9.60 2.54 -0.30
N GLU A 17 9.16 1.84 -1.34
CA GLU A 17 7.99 2.20 -2.15
C GLU A 17 6.66 2.14 -1.38
N MET A 18 6.51 1.26 -0.36
CA MET A 18 5.28 1.22 0.45
C MET A 18 5.16 2.43 1.36
N ALA A 19 6.28 2.88 1.94
CA ALA A 19 6.32 4.11 2.71
C ALA A 19 6.04 5.34 1.84
N ARG A 20 6.48 5.34 0.57
CA ARG A 20 6.19 6.41 -0.40
C ARG A 20 4.73 6.40 -0.84
N LEU A 21 4.15 5.23 -1.12
CA LEU A 21 2.73 5.11 -1.45
C LEU A 21 1.85 5.65 -0.32
N LEU A 22 2.16 5.29 0.93
CA LEU A 22 1.46 5.79 2.10
C LEU A 22 1.58 7.32 2.23
N VAL A 23 2.78 7.88 2.07
CA VAL A 23 2.98 9.34 2.12
C VAL A 23 2.23 10.04 0.99
N ALA A 24 2.28 9.52 -0.24
CA ALA A 24 1.63 10.09 -1.41
C ALA A 24 0.10 10.15 -1.24
N LEU A 25 -0.52 9.11 -0.67
CA LEU A 25 -1.94 9.07 -0.33
C LEU A 25 -2.33 10.11 0.75
N LEU A 26 -1.40 10.49 1.64
CA LEU A 26 -1.64 11.45 2.72
C LEU A 26 -1.42 12.92 2.33
N THR A 27 -0.73 13.20 1.22
CA THR A 27 -0.37 14.57 0.80
C THR A 27 -1.41 15.28 -0.07
N GLY A 28 -2.55 14.65 -0.38
CA GLY A 28 -3.47 15.11 -1.43
C GLY A 28 -4.95 15.24 -1.06
N ALA A 29 -5.34 15.79 0.10
CA ALA A 29 -6.65 16.45 0.30
C ALA A 29 -6.78 16.97 1.74
N GLY A 30 -7.44 18.11 1.93
CA GLY A 30 -7.79 18.67 3.24
C GLY A 30 -8.88 17.89 3.99
N HIS A 31 -8.73 16.57 4.12
CA HIS A 31 -9.58 15.72 4.96
C HIS A 31 -9.01 15.64 6.37
N SER A 32 -9.76 16.15 7.34
CA SER A 32 -9.40 16.23 8.76
C SER A 32 -9.52 14.90 9.53
N GLY A 33 -9.47 13.75 8.85
CA GLY A 33 -9.73 12.43 9.44
C GLY A 33 -9.25 11.26 8.59
N LEU A 34 -8.03 11.33 8.02
CA LEU A 34 -7.45 10.17 7.35
C LEU A 34 -6.96 9.18 8.42
N MET A 35 -7.63 8.03 8.55
CA MET A 35 -7.25 6.97 9.47
C MET A 35 -6.70 5.76 8.71
N PHE A 36 -5.57 5.26 9.18
CA PHE A 36 -4.98 4.01 8.72
C PHE A 36 -4.25 3.32 9.87
N THR A 37 -4.11 2.00 9.78
CA THR A 37 -3.27 1.21 10.68
C THR A 37 -2.16 0.53 9.89
N ILE A 38 -1.06 0.20 10.58
CA ILE A 38 0.03 -0.60 10.01
C ILE A 38 0.40 -1.66 11.04
N GLU A 39 0.27 -2.91 10.63
CA GLU A 39 0.56 -4.08 11.43
C GLU A 39 1.62 -4.92 10.73
N HIS A 40 2.54 -5.48 11.51
CA HIS A 40 3.58 -6.35 10.98
C HIS A 40 3.29 -7.78 11.40
N GLU A 41 2.95 -8.62 10.44
CA GLU A 41 2.78 -10.05 10.62
C GLU A 41 4.08 -10.80 10.26
N PHE A 42 4.02 -12.13 10.38
CA PHE A 42 5.19 -12.98 10.15
C PHE A 42 5.72 -12.85 8.72
N ASP A 43 4.84 -12.88 7.72
CA ASP A 43 5.15 -12.89 6.28
C ASP A 43 4.66 -11.65 5.51
N ALA A 44 3.83 -10.80 6.13
CA ALA A 44 3.33 -9.57 5.51
C ALA A 44 3.43 -8.33 6.41
N THR A 45 3.44 -7.16 5.78
CA THR A 45 2.97 -5.92 6.42
C THR A 45 1.53 -5.71 6.01
N VAL A 46 0.62 -5.57 6.97
CA VAL A 46 -0.81 -5.38 6.77
C VAL A 46 -1.12 -3.91 7.03
N ILE A 47 -1.75 -3.25 6.07
CA ILE A 47 -2.17 -1.85 6.18
C ILE A 47 -3.68 -1.82 5.99
N THR A 48 -4.41 -1.23 6.93
CA THR A 48 -5.85 -1.00 6.77
C THR A 48 -6.09 0.48 6.52
N LEU A 49 -6.75 0.79 5.40
CA LEU A 49 -7.24 2.13 5.09
C LEU A 49 -8.71 2.18 5.48
N VAL A 50 -9.05 3.12 6.37
CA VAL A 50 -10.42 3.30 6.87
C VAL A 50 -11.02 4.53 6.20
N ASP A 51 -12.22 4.37 5.64
CA ASP A 51 -13.00 5.50 5.12
C ASP A 51 -13.82 6.11 6.27
N GLU A 52 -13.32 7.20 6.84
CA GLU A 52 -13.99 7.93 7.92
C GLU A 52 -14.56 9.26 7.41
N GLY A 53 -15.82 9.56 7.78
CA GLY A 53 -16.42 10.85 7.43
C GLY A 53 -17.94 10.82 7.34
N GLU A 54 -18.48 11.66 6.45
CA GLU A 54 -19.91 11.72 6.16
C GLU A 54 -20.31 10.60 5.19
N THR A 55 -21.51 10.05 5.38
CA THR A 55 -22.01 8.93 4.59
C THR A 55 -22.42 9.36 3.17
N PRO A 56 -22.38 8.44 2.18
CA PRO A 56 -22.03 7.02 2.30
C PRO A 56 -20.52 6.75 2.33
N LEU A 57 -20.10 5.89 3.25
CA LEU A 57 -18.72 5.42 3.36
C LEU A 57 -18.50 4.17 2.49
N GLN A 58 -17.28 3.99 2.02
CA GLN A 58 -16.82 2.72 1.46
C GLN A 58 -16.38 1.76 2.58
N GLU A 59 -16.35 0.47 2.26
CA GLU A 59 -15.75 -0.53 3.14
C GLU A 59 -14.22 -0.34 3.19
N ASP A 60 -13.61 -0.76 4.29
CA ASP A 60 -12.17 -0.66 4.51
C ASP A 60 -11.37 -1.40 3.43
N VAL A 61 -10.19 -0.87 3.11
CA VAL A 61 -9.25 -1.52 2.20
C VAL A 61 -8.08 -2.10 3.01
N THR A 62 -7.89 -3.41 2.90
CA THR A 62 -6.72 -4.10 3.47
C THR A 62 -5.66 -4.29 2.40
N ILE A 63 -4.46 -3.78 2.66
CA ILE A 63 -3.28 -3.96 1.82
C ILE A 63 -2.33 -4.92 2.52
N ASN A 64 -2.10 -6.07 1.92
CA ASN A 64 -1.11 -7.04 2.41
C ASN A 64 0.15 -6.96 1.55
N SER A 65 1.25 -6.51 2.13
CA SER A 65 2.56 -6.45 1.49
C SER A 65 3.40 -7.67 1.88
N PHE A 66 3.38 -8.70 1.04
CA PHE A 66 4.25 -9.86 1.18
C PHE A 66 5.62 -9.59 0.53
N ALA A 67 6.57 -10.53 0.69
CA ALA A 67 7.88 -10.42 0.05
C ALA A 67 7.84 -10.55 -1.48
N GLU A 68 6.82 -11.22 -2.02
CA GLU A 68 6.71 -11.60 -3.43
C GLU A 68 5.60 -10.87 -4.20
N CYS A 69 4.60 -10.34 -3.49
CA CYS A 69 3.49 -9.61 -4.09
C CYS A 69 2.79 -8.72 -3.07
N VAL A 70 1.95 -7.82 -3.56
CA VAL A 70 1.05 -7.02 -2.72
C VAL A 70 -0.39 -7.29 -3.10
N THR A 71 -1.28 -7.44 -2.13
CA THR A 71 -2.72 -7.62 -2.39
C THR A 71 -3.51 -6.45 -1.83
N LEU A 72 -4.52 -6.01 -2.57
CA LEU A 72 -5.52 -5.04 -2.13
C LEU A 72 -6.85 -5.77 -2.03
N GLU A 73 -7.48 -5.72 -0.88
CA GLU A 73 -8.72 -6.43 -0.57
C GLU A 73 -9.76 -5.45 -0.02
N GLN A 74 -10.98 -5.49 -0.57
CA GLN A 74 -12.12 -4.70 -0.11
C GLN A 74 -13.39 -5.53 -0.18
N PHE A 75 -14.24 -5.45 0.84
CA PHE A 75 -15.52 -6.14 0.84
C PHE A 75 -16.53 -5.42 -0.08
N ASP A 76 -17.22 -6.16 -0.95
CA ASP A 76 -18.34 -5.64 -1.75
C ASP A 76 -19.68 -6.17 -1.20
N PRO A 77 -20.50 -5.34 -0.53
CA PRO A 77 -21.78 -5.76 0.04
C PRO A 77 -22.82 -6.11 -1.03
N ARG A 78 -22.62 -5.72 -2.29
CA ARG A 78 -23.54 -6.06 -3.39
C ARG A 78 -23.38 -7.50 -3.84
N THR A 79 -22.15 -8.02 -3.79
CA THR A 79 -21.82 -9.40 -4.16
C THR A 79 -21.60 -10.31 -2.96
N ASP A 80 -21.61 -9.75 -1.74
CA ASP A 80 -21.33 -10.45 -0.48
C ASP A 80 -19.98 -11.19 -0.53
N SER A 81 -18.96 -10.52 -1.08
CA SER A 81 -17.65 -11.12 -1.30
C SER A 81 -16.52 -10.11 -1.21
N VAL A 82 -15.34 -10.57 -0.80
CA VAL A 82 -14.12 -9.77 -0.86
C VAL A 82 -13.59 -9.73 -2.29
N GLN A 83 -13.41 -8.53 -2.82
CA GLN A 83 -12.72 -8.30 -4.08
C GLN A 83 -11.22 -8.17 -3.82
N LYS A 84 -10.40 -8.83 -4.65
CA LYS A 84 -8.95 -8.91 -4.47
C LYS A 84 -8.21 -8.55 -5.76
N ILE A 85 -7.25 -7.63 -5.63
CA ILE A 85 -6.28 -7.30 -6.69
C ILE A 85 -4.89 -7.69 -6.20
N THR A 86 -4.14 -8.41 -7.01
CA THR A 86 -2.74 -8.75 -6.73
C THR A 86 -1.82 -7.96 -7.64
N LEU A 87 -0.84 -7.28 -7.06
CA LEU A 87 0.19 -6.51 -7.74
C LEU A 87 1.54 -7.23 -7.58
N SER A 88 2.30 -7.30 -8.67
CA SER A 88 3.73 -7.61 -8.58
C SER A 88 4.49 -6.42 -7.95
N PRO A 89 5.71 -6.65 -7.42
CA PRO A 89 6.55 -5.56 -6.91
C PRO A 89 6.80 -4.44 -7.93
N GLU A 90 6.94 -4.79 -9.21
CA GLU A 90 7.12 -3.82 -10.30
C GLU A 90 5.85 -2.99 -10.52
N GLN A 91 4.66 -3.62 -10.51
CA GLN A 91 3.40 -2.91 -10.66
C GLN A 91 3.14 -1.94 -9.51
N LEU A 92 3.50 -2.33 -8.28
CA LEU A 92 3.41 -1.44 -7.12
C LEU A 92 4.35 -0.24 -7.24
N ARG A 93 5.57 -0.45 -7.72
CA ARG A 93 6.53 0.62 -7.99
C ARG A 93 6.03 1.58 -9.08
N ASP A 94 5.46 1.03 -10.15
CA ASP A 94 4.85 1.83 -11.22
C ASP A 94 3.66 2.65 -10.69
N LEU A 95 2.81 2.06 -9.83
CA LEU A 95 1.70 2.76 -9.17
C LEU A 95 2.21 3.89 -8.26
N ALA A 96 3.22 3.64 -7.43
CA ALA A 96 3.79 4.65 -6.56
C ALA A 96 4.35 5.84 -7.34
N ALA A 97 5.03 5.59 -8.47
CA ALA A 97 5.50 6.65 -9.36
C ALA A 97 4.35 7.42 -10.03
N ALA A 98 3.26 6.73 -10.41
CA ALA A 98 2.12 7.35 -11.08
C ALA A 98 1.37 8.37 -10.20
N LEU A 99 1.42 8.24 -8.87
CA LEU A 99 0.75 9.19 -7.95
C LEU A 99 1.28 10.63 -8.06
N ASP A 100 2.53 10.82 -8.51
CA ASP A 100 3.18 12.13 -8.62
C ASP A 100 3.25 12.67 -10.07
N LEU A 101 2.67 11.95 -11.05
CA LEU A 101 2.82 12.26 -12.48
C LEU A 101 1.50 12.77 -13.10
N PRO A 102 1.57 13.73 -14.04
CA PRO A 102 0.39 14.16 -14.79
C PRO A 102 -0.09 13.08 -15.77
N GLU A 103 -1.22 13.31 -16.43
CA GLU A 103 -1.78 12.34 -17.39
C GLU A 103 -0.78 12.04 -18.52
N GLY A 104 -0.64 10.76 -18.88
CA GLY A 104 0.31 10.35 -19.93
C GLY A 104 0.64 8.86 -19.95
N VAL A 105 1.56 8.49 -20.83
CA VAL A 105 2.13 7.14 -20.91
C VAL A 105 3.56 7.20 -20.43
N TYR A 106 3.86 6.48 -19.35
CA TYR A 106 5.17 6.46 -18.72
C TYR A 106 5.79 5.07 -18.79
N GLN A 107 7.10 5.03 -18.89
CA GLN A 107 7.88 3.81 -18.75
C GLN A 107 9.04 4.12 -17.80
N LEU A 108 9.02 3.51 -16.61
CA LEU A 108 10.12 3.62 -15.68
C LEU A 108 11.33 2.89 -16.26
N ARG A 109 12.42 3.63 -16.53
CA ARG A 109 13.70 3.02 -16.89
C ARG A 109 14.47 2.73 -15.62
N LEU A 110 14.75 1.45 -15.37
CA LEU A 110 15.77 1.05 -14.41
C LEU A 110 17.12 1.32 -15.07
N THR A 111 17.77 2.42 -14.72
CA THR A 111 19.21 2.57 -15.00
C THR A 111 19.96 1.66 -14.04
N PRO A 112 20.73 0.68 -14.53
CA PRO A 112 21.67 -0.05 -13.68
C PRO A 112 22.75 0.93 -13.20
N ASP A 113 23.09 0.86 -11.92
CA ASP A 113 24.28 1.56 -11.36
C ASP A 113 25.58 1.09 -12.03
#